data_AF-A0A1G3L201-F1
#
_entry.id   AF-A0A1G3L201-F1
#
_cell.length_a   1.000
_cell.length_b   1.000
_cell.length_c   1.000
_cell.angle_alpha   90.00
_cell.angle_beta   90.00
_cell.angle_gamma   90.00
#
_symmetry.space_group_name_H-M   'P 1'
#
loop_
_entity.id
_entity.type
_entity.pdbx_description
1 polymer ?
#
loop_
_entity_poly.entity_id
_entity_poly.type
_entity_poly.pdbx_seq_one_letter_code
_entity_poly.pdbx_strand_id
1 'polypeptide(L)'
;MFVKLTVFYEAPFWIGILEKKDFFYSVARVVFGNEPTEPEIYELIQEQYLKIYFTEKVENLSSVSLKKNPKKLQKEAGKEIREKKFLKKAFEVIQAEYEKKKVILKKKTKEEKEAEIEKKFQMKQSKKKEKHRGH
;
A
#
# COMPACT_ATOMS: atom_id res chain seq x y z
N MET A 1 13.70 6.32 15.36
CA MET A 1 12.37 6.16 14.75
C MET A 1 11.89 7.51 14.30
N PHE A 2 11.71 7.71 12.99
CA PHE A 2 11.16 8.94 12.44
C PHE A 2 9.86 8.62 11.70
N VAL A 3 8.79 9.31 12.07
CA VAL A 3 7.47 9.18 11.46
C VAL A 3 7.06 10.55 10.96
N LYS A 4 6.62 10.61 9.70
CA LYS A 4 6.12 11.83 9.08
C LYS A 4 4.73 11.56 8.52
N LEU A 5 3.76 12.33 8.98
CA LEU A 5 2.44 12.39 8.38
C LEU A 5 2.39 13.59 7.43
N THR A 6 1.98 13.35 6.19
CA THR A 6 1.66 14.42 5.25
C THR A 6 0.20 14.33 4.84
N VAL A 7 -0.57 15.37 5.14
CA VAL A 7 -1.99 15.48 4.80
C VAL A 7 -2.15 16.41 3.61
N PHE A 8 -2.95 16.01 2.62
CA PHE A 8 -3.27 16.84 1.47
C PHE A 8 -4.63 16.48 0.90
N TYR A 9 -5.21 17.42 0.16
CA TYR A 9 -6.47 17.21 -0.54
C TYR A 9 -6.24 16.58 -1.93
N GLU A 10 -7.01 15.54 -2.21
CA GLU A 10 -7.11 14.88 -3.51
C GLU A 10 -8.58 14.55 -3.76
N ALA A 11 -9.23 15.37 -4.59
CA ALA A 11 -10.68 15.34 -4.75
C ALA A 11 -11.21 13.91 -5.00
N PRO A 12 -12.28 13.49 -4.29
CA PRO A 12 -13.10 14.28 -3.37
C PRO A 12 -12.65 14.21 -1.89
N PHE A 13 -11.49 13.65 -1.57
CA PHE A 13 -11.14 13.28 -0.20
C PHE A 13 -9.84 13.93 0.30
N TRP A 14 -9.72 14.06 1.61
CA TRP A 14 -8.45 14.31 2.27
C TRP A 14 -7.70 13.01 2.49
N ILE A 15 -6.41 13.03 2.13
CA ILE A 15 -5.52 11.87 2.18
C ILE A 15 -4.36 12.18 3.10
N GLY A 16 -4.05 11.24 3.98
CA GLY A 16 -2.83 11.18 4.77
C GLY A 16 -1.86 10.16 4.19
N ILE A 17 -0.59 10.54 4.08
CA ILE A 17 0.51 9.63 3.80
C ILE A 17 1.41 9.59 5.02
N LEU A 18 1.55 8.41 5.61
CA LEU A 18 2.45 8.13 6.72
C LEU A 18 3.73 7.52 6.18
N GLU A 19 4.85 8.21 6.39
CA GLU A 19 6.19 7.70 6.10
C GLU A 19 6.86 7.29 7.42
N LYS A 20 7.26 6.03 7.52
CA LYS A 20 7.96 5.47 8.67
C LYS A 20 9.39 5.13 8.26
N LYS A 21 10.36 5.71 8.95
CA LYS A 21 11.79 5.45 8.77
C LYS A 21 12.39 4.98 10.10
N ASP A 22 12.46 3.66 10.23
CA ASP A 22 13.22 2.96 11.26
C ASP A 22 14.46 2.33 10.62
N PHE A 23 14.50 0.99 10.55
CA PHE A 23 15.48 0.22 9.79
C PHE A 23 15.15 0.20 8.29
N PHE A 24 13.85 0.14 7.97
CA PHE A 24 13.33 0.11 6.61
C PHE A 24 12.45 1.33 6.37
N TYR A 25 12.28 1.68 5.10
CA TYR A 25 11.31 2.69 4.69
C TYR A 25 9.99 2.00 4.38
N SER A 26 8.94 2.41 5.08
CA SER A 26 7.59 1.89 4.91
C SER A 26 6.59 3.05 4.85
N VAL A 27 5.55 2.87 4.06
CA VAL A 27 4.56 3.91 3.77
C VAL A 27 3.17 3.37 4.05
N ALA A 28 2.26 4.23 4.49
CA ALA A 28 0.85 3.91 4.54
C ALA A 28 -0.01 5.06 4.01
N ARG A 29 -1.08 4.72 3.30
CA ARG A 29 -2.09 5.66 2.82
C ARG A 29 -3.33 5.55 3.70
N VAL A 30 -3.76 6.70 4.21
CA VAL A 30 -4.98 6.87 5.02
C VAL A 30 -5.90 7.82 4.28
N VAL A 31 -7.19 7.50 4.21
CA VAL A 31 -8.22 8.37 3.63
C VAL A 31 -9.08 8.89 4.77
N PHE A 32 -9.08 10.20 4.98
CA PHE A 32 -9.87 10.87 6.02
C PHE A 32 -11.29 11.22 5.54
N GLY A 33 -11.47 11.35 4.22
CA GLY A 33 -12.73 11.80 3.65
C GLY A 33 -12.83 13.33 3.71
N ASN A 34 -13.19 13.87 4.88
CA ASN A 34 -13.24 15.31 5.12
C ASN A 34 -11.89 15.85 5.62
N GLU A 35 -11.77 17.18 5.71
CA GLU A 35 -10.56 17.81 6.24
C GLU A 35 -10.36 17.36 7.69
N PRO A 36 -9.25 16.66 8.00
CA PRO A 36 -9.06 16.11 9.32
C PRO A 36 -8.73 17.23 10.30
N THR A 37 -9.44 17.22 11.42
CA THR A 37 -9.19 18.12 12.54
C THR A 37 -7.95 17.67 13.33
N GLU A 38 -7.33 18.59 14.09
CA GLU A 38 -6.17 18.25 14.92
C GLU A 38 -6.41 17.07 15.89
N PRO A 39 -7.57 16.97 16.58
CA PRO A 39 -7.88 15.83 17.42
C PRO A 39 -7.94 14.51 16.64
N GLU A 40 -8.53 14.49 15.44
CA GLU A 40 -8.61 13.29 14.60
C GLU A 40 -7.22 12.83 14.15
N ILE A 41 -6.33 13.77 13.83
CA ILE A 41 -4.93 13.46 13.51
C ILE A 41 -4.22 12.86 14.73
N TYR A 42 -4.48 13.41 15.91
CA TYR A 42 -3.87 12.94 17.15
C TYR A 42 -4.34 11.52 17.51
N GLU A 43 -5.64 11.26 17.44
CA GLU A 43 -6.23 9.94 17.65
C GLU A 43 -5.71 8.92 16.62
N LEU A 44 -5.58 9.32 15.36
CA LEU A 44 -4.98 8.47 14.33
C LEU A 44 -3.55 8.06 14.72
N ILE A 45 -2.73 9.00 15.20
CA ILE A 45 -1.34 8.72 15.58
C ILE A 45 -1.25 7.88 16.85
N GLN A 46 -2.13 8.08 17.83
CA GLN A 46 -2.09 7.34 19.09
C GLN A 46 -2.68 5.94 18.97
N GLU A 47 -3.91 5.83 18.47
CA GLU A 47 -4.69 4.60 18.58
C GLU A 47 -4.67 3.77 17.31
N GLN A 48 -4.63 4.44 16.16
CA GLN A 48 -4.77 3.78 14.86
C GLN A 48 -3.42 3.50 14.21
N TYR A 49 -2.35 4.20 14.59
CA TYR A 49 -1.03 4.04 13.99
C TYR A 49 -0.52 2.59 14.02
N LEU A 50 -0.78 1.86 15.10
CA LEU A 50 -0.41 0.45 15.22
C LEU A 50 -1.30 -0.49 14.38
N LYS A 51 -2.52 -0.05 14.04
CA LYS A 51 -3.49 -0.80 13.23
C LYS A 51 -3.34 -0.53 11.74
N ILE A 52 -2.61 0.52 11.36
CA ILE A 52 -2.41 0.90 9.96
C ILE A 52 -1.50 -0.13 9.28
N TYR A 53 -1.97 -0.62 8.12
CA TYR A 53 -1.19 -1.50 7.27
C TYR A 53 -0.15 -0.73 6.48
N PHE A 54 1.10 -0.86 6.89
CA PHE A 54 2.25 -0.35 6.16
C PHE A 54 2.63 -1.26 4.98
N THR A 55 3.14 -0.64 3.92
CA THR A 55 3.73 -1.36 2.78
C THR A 55 4.94 -2.20 3.20
N GLU A 56 5.24 -3.22 2.40
CA GLU A 56 6.45 -4.02 2.59
C GLU A 56 7.71 -3.15 2.73
N LYS A 57 8.68 -3.68 3.48
CA LYS A 57 9.95 -3.02 3.80
C LYS A 57 10.72 -2.71 2.52
N VAL A 58 10.90 -1.43 2.21
CA VAL A 58 11.78 -0.99 1.12
C VAL A 58 13.14 -0.64 1.71
N GLU A 59 14.22 -1.20 1.13
CA GLU A 59 15.58 -0.87 1.54
C GLU A 59 15.84 0.63 1.41
N ASN A 60 16.41 1.21 2.47
CA ASN A 60 16.68 2.64 2.52
C ASN A 60 17.82 2.99 1.55
N LEU A 61 17.47 3.52 0.38
CA LEU A 61 18.40 4.34 -0.39
C LEU A 61 18.71 5.59 0.45
N SER A 62 19.88 5.58 1.07
CA SER A 62 20.43 6.68 1.84
C SER A 62 20.47 7.94 0.99
N SER A 63 19.76 8.97 1.44
CA SER A 63 19.83 10.29 0.82
C SER A 63 21.18 10.91 1.12
N VAL A 64 22.09 10.86 0.15
CA VAL A 64 23.35 11.61 0.19
C VAL A 64 23.01 13.10 0.24
N SER A 65 23.17 13.72 1.41
CA SER A 65 22.98 15.17 1.57
C SER A 65 24.22 15.89 1.03
N LEU A 66 24.23 16.20 -0.26
CA LEU A 66 25.17 17.18 -0.79
C LEU A 66 24.77 18.57 -0.25
N LYS A 67 25.72 19.30 0.37
CA LYS A 67 25.50 20.67 0.85
C LYS A 67 25.09 21.55 -0.34
N LYS A 68 23.79 21.86 -0.47
CA LYS A 68 23.23 22.75 -1.50
C LYS A 68 23.04 24.16 -0.95
N ASN A 69 23.18 25.17 -1.81
CA ASN A 69 22.98 26.58 -1.47
C ASN A 69 21.51 26.84 -1.04
N PRO A 70 21.26 27.59 0.06
CA PRO A 70 19.91 27.90 0.57
C PRO A 70 18.91 28.43 -0.46
N LYS A 71 19.36 29.30 -1.39
CA LYS A 71 18.49 29.87 -2.44
C LYS A 71 18.02 28.80 -3.44
N LYS A 72 18.87 27.82 -3.73
CA LYS A 72 18.54 26.70 -4.61
C LYS A 72 17.59 25.72 -3.90
N LEU A 73 17.82 25.46 -2.61
CA LEU A 73 16.92 24.65 -1.77
C LEU A 73 15.50 25.23 -1.71
N GLN A 74 15.35 26.54 -1.53
CA GLN A 74 14.03 27.17 -1.48
C GLN A 74 13.26 27.08 -2.82
N LYS A 75 13.96 27.26 -3.95
CA LYS A 75 13.37 27.12 -5.29
C LYS A 75 13.03 25.67 -5.63
N GLU A 76 13.87 24.71 -5.23
CA GLU A 76 13.60 23.28 -5.36
C GLU A 76 12.40 22.87 -4.49
N ALA A 77 12.34 23.29 -3.22
CA ALA A 77 11.21 23.02 -2.33
C ALA A 77 9.88 23.58 -2.88
N GLY A 78 9.87 24.80 -3.42
CA GLY A 78 8.67 25.38 -4.04
C GLY A 78 8.17 24.62 -5.27
N LYS A 79 9.09 24.07 -6.08
CA LYS A 79 8.73 23.16 -7.19
C LYS A 79 8.24 21.81 -6.68
N GLU A 80 8.90 21.26 -5.67
CA GLU A 80 8.54 19.97 -5.07
C GLU A 80 7.13 19.98 -4.47
N ILE A 81 6.74 21.09 -3.83
CA ILE A 81 5.38 21.27 -3.31
C ILE A 81 4.36 21.30 -4.46
N ARG A 82 4.60 22.12 -5.51
CA ARG A 82 3.69 22.25 -6.65
C ARG A 82 3.50 20.94 -7.42
N GLU A 83 4.58 20.18 -7.60
CA GLU A 83 4.57 18.91 -8.34
C GLU A 83 4.29 17.70 -7.44
N LYS A 84 3.95 17.91 -6.15
CA LYS A 84 3.81 16.86 -5.12
C LYS A 84 4.99 15.89 -5.09
N LYS A 85 6.19 16.31 -5.52
CA LYS A 85 7.39 15.46 -5.63
C LYS A 85 7.85 14.93 -4.27
N PHE A 86 7.54 15.63 -3.19
CA PHE A 86 7.81 15.15 -1.83
C PHE A 86 7.08 13.84 -1.51
N LEU A 87 5.95 13.55 -2.16
CA LEU A 87 5.23 12.28 -2.04
C LEU A 87 5.62 11.25 -3.10
N LYS A 88 6.46 11.63 -4.09
CA LYS A 88 6.77 10.74 -5.23
C LYS A 88 7.30 9.40 -4.75
N LYS A 89 8.19 9.41 -3.76
CA LYS A 89 8.75 8.20 -3.16
C LYS A 89 7.66 7.35 -2.50
N ALA A 90 6.77 7.99 -1.74
CA ALA A 90 5.66 7.31 -1.10
C ALA A 90 4.68 6.70 -2.11
N PHE A 91 4.30 7.46 -3.14
CA PHE A 91 3.45 6.99 -4.22
C PHE A 91 4.06 5.86 -5.03
N GLU A 92 5.37 5.91 -5.32
CA GLU A 92 6.09 4.85 -6.03
C GLU A 92 6.05 3.53 -5.23
N VAL A 93 6.27 3.59 -3.92
CA VAL A 93 6.16 2.42 -3.04
C VAL A 93 4.75 1.86 -3.01
N ILE A 94 3.73 2.73 -2.88
CA ILE A 94 2.32 2.31 -2.88
C ILE A 94 1.94 1.67 -4.23
N GLN A 95 2.39 2.25 -5.35
CA GLN A 95 2.10 1.76 -6.69
C GLN A 95 2.72 0.37 -6.91
N ALA A 96 4.00 0.19 -6.53
CA ALA A 96 4.68 -1.09 -6.65
C ALA A 96 3.96 -2.20 -5.84
N GLU A 97 3.51 -1.89 -4.62
CA GLU A 97 2.73 -2.81 -3.80
C GLU A 97 1.38 -3.16 -4.43
N TYR A 98 0.69 -2.18 -5.03
CA TYR A 98 -0.55 -2.42 -5.74
C TYR A 98 -0.38 -3.38 -6.93
N GLU A 99 0.70 -3.20 -7.71
CA GLU A 99 1.02 -4.08 -8.83
C GLU A 99 1.33 -5.51 -8.38
N LYS A 100 2.12 -5.69 -7.32
CA LYS A 100 2.37 -7.00 -6.72
C LYS A 100 1.07 -7.67 -6.28
N LYS A 101 0.22 -6.97 -5.53
CA LYS A 101 -1.09 -7.49 -5.06
C LYS A 101 -1.97 -7.91 -6.23
N LYS A 102 -2.01 -7.14 -7.31
CA LYS A 102 -2.75 -7.47 -8.52
C LYS A 102 -2.28 -8.78 -9.14
N VAL A 103 -0.97 -9.03 -9.19
CA VAL A 103 -0.41 -10.29 -9.70
C VAL A 103 -0.76 -11.46 -8.79
N ILE A 104 -0.60 -11.30 -7.47
CA ILE A 104 -0.92 -12.33 -6.46
C ILE A 104 -2.40 -12.73 -6.54
N LEU A 105 -3.31 -11.75 -6.59
CA LEU A 105 -4.75 -12.00 -6.69
C LEU A 105 -5.10 -12.75 -7.98
N LYS A 106 -4.54 -12.36 -9.13
CA LYS A 106 -4.75 -13.07 -10.40
C LYS A 106 -4.32 -14.53 -10.31
N LYS A 107 -3.15 -14.80 -9.69
CA LYS A 107 -2.66 -16.16 -9.49
C LYS A 107 -3.60 -16.96 -8.60
N LYS A 108 -3.99 -16.40 -7.45
CA LYS A 108 -4.90 -17.03 -6.50
C LYS A 108 -6.25 -17.39 -7.14
N THR A 109 -6.85 -16.45 -7.86
CA THR A 109 -8.14 -16.70 -8.55
C THR A 109 -8.02 -17.77 -9.63
N LYS A 110 -6.87 -17.89 -10.31
CA LYS A 110 -6.63 -18.97 -11.26
C LYS A 110 -6.52 -20.32 -10.55
N GLU A 111 -5.74 -20.40 -9.48
CA GLU A 111 -5.57 -21.62 -8.66
C GLU A 111 -6.91 -22.09 -8.06
N GLU A 112 -7.73 -21.17 -7.56
CA GLU A 112 -9.07 -21.47 -7.03
C GLU A 112 -10.00 -22.08 -8.09
N LYS A 113 -9.98 -21.53 -9.31
CA LYS A 113 -10.79 -22.05 -10.43
C LYS A 113 -10.34 -23.45 -10.85
N GLU A 114 -9.04 -23.66 -10.97
CA GLU A 114 -8.47 -24.96 -11.34
C GLU A 114 -8.79 -26.03 -10.27
N ALA A 115 -8.67 -25.68 -8.98
CA ALA A 115 -9.04 -26.55 -7.88
C ALA A 115 -10.55 -26.90 -7.86
N GLU A 116 -11.42 -25.95 -8.21
CA GLU A 116 -12.86 -26.20 -8.32
C GLU A 116 -13.20 -27.15 -9.48
N ILE A 117 -12.54 -26.98 -10.63
CA ILE A 117 -12.71 -27.87 -11.79
C ILE A 117 -12.26 -29.29 -11.44
N GLU A 118 -11.10 -29.44 -10.81
CA GLU A 118 -10.56 -30.74 -10.38
C GLU A 118 -11.50 -31.43 -9.38
N LYS A 119 -12.00 -30.69 -8.37
CA LYS A 119 -12.99 -31.22 -7.42
C LYS A 119 -14.26 -31.72 -8.12
N LYS A 120 -14.81 -30.94 -9.06
CA LYS A 120 -15.99 -31.35 -9.83
C LYS A 120 -15.71 -32.58 -10.70
N PHE A 121 -14.52 -32.68 -11.29
CA PHE A 121 -14.12 -33.84 -12.07
C PHE A 121 -14.00 -35.10 -11.20
N GLN A 122 -13.34 -35.02 -10.04
CA GLN A 122 -13.20 -36.14 -9.11
C GLN A 122 -14.56 -36.63 -8.61
N MET A 123 -15.49 -35.71 -8.29
CA MET A 123 -16.85 -36.07 -7.90
C MET A 123 -17.63 -36.76 -9.03
N LYS A 124 -17.43 -36.36 -10.30
CA LYS A 124 -18.02 -37.06 -11.45
C LYS A 124 -17.45 -38.47 -11.60
N GLN A 125 -16.13 -38.63 -11.42
CA GLN A 125 -15.45 -39.91 -11.49
C GLN A 125 -15.90 -40.86 -10.37
N SER A 126 -16.04 -40.37 -9.13
CA SER A 126 -16.54 -41.17 -8.01
C SER A 126 -17.97 -41.65 -8.29
N LYS A 127 -18.87 -40.74 -8.70
CA LYS A 127 -20.25 -41.08 -9.06
C LYS A 127 -20.33 -42.11 -10.19
N LYS A 128 -19.44 -42.02 -11.19
CA LYS A 128 -19.36 -43.00 -12.27
C LYS A 128 -18.93 -44.38 -11.74
N LYS A 129 -17.92 -44.42 -10.86
CA LYS A 129 -17.46 -45.66 -10.22
C LYS A 129 -18.55 -46.29 -9.34
N GLU A 130 -19.28 -45.49 -8.57
CA GLU A 130 -20.40 -45.95 -7.75
C GLU A 130 -21.53 -46.56 -8.60
N LYS A 131 -21.91 -45.90 -9.71
CA LYS A 131 -22.90 -46.45 -10.65
C LYS A 131 -22.49 -47.80 -11.24
N HIS A 132 -21.19 -47.99 -11.53
CA HIS A 132 -20.68 -49.25 -12.06
C HIS A 132 -20.58 -50.38 -11.02
N ARG A 133 -20.54 -50.05 -9.72
CA ARG A 133 -20.43 -51.04 -8.64
C ARG A 133 -21.75 -51.73 -8.27
N GLY A 134 -22.86 -51.34 -8.90
CA GLY A 134 -24.14 -52.04 -8.79
C GLY A 134 -24.77 -51.95 -7.40
N HIS A 135 -25.59 -50.91 -7.22
CA HIS A 135 -26.76 -50.96 -6.33
C HIS A 135 -28.01 -50.82 -7.19
#